data_AF-A0A9Y2INT8-F1
#
_entry.id   AF-A0A9Y2INT8-F1
#
_cell.length_a   1.000
_cell.length_b   1.000
_cell.length_c   1.000
_cell.angle_alpha   90.00
_cell.angle_beta   90.00
_cell.angle_gamma   90.00
#
_symmetry.space_group_name_H-M   'P 1'
#
loop_
_entity.id
_entity.type
_entity.pdbx_description
1 polymer ?
#
loop_
_entity_poly.entity_id
_entity_poly.type
_entity_poly.pdbx_seq_one_letter_code
_entity_poly.pdbx_strand_id
1 'polypeptide(L)' 'MGTTSHAITDRLAALLDEEHDLRTRAMHHGGGLSRDEQARLTKLESELDAVFRLLQQRRALAVFDDGPDDTADASN' A
#
# COMPACT_ATOMS: atom_id res chain seq x y z
N MET A 1 19.48 -13.06 -0.21
CA MET A 1 18.04 -13.19 -0.53
C MET A 1 17.27 -12.10 0.23
N GLY A 2 17.37 -10.84 -0.19
CA GLY A 2 16.84 -9.67 0.57
C GLY A 2 16.08 -8.68 -0.29
N THR A 3 15.58 -9.09 -1.46
CA THR A 3 15.05 -8.19 -2.50
C THR A 3 13.53 -8.03 -2.51
N THR A 4 12.79 -8.83 -1.73
CA THR A 4 11.31 -8.84 -1.79
C THR A 4 10.70 -7.53 -1.30
N SER A 5 11.26 -6.90 -0.26
CA SER A 5 10.72 -5.64 0.27
C SER A 5 10.93 -4.47 -0.70
N HIS A 6 12.13 -4.34 -1.28
CA HIS A 6 12.43 -3.27 -2.22
C HIS A 6 11.58 -3.39 -3.50
N ALA A 7 11.44 -4.61 -4.03
CA ALA A 7 10.58 -4.87 -5.18
C ALA A 7 9.10 -4.55 -4.93
N ILE A 8 8.62 -4.72 -3.69
CA ILE A 8 7.26 -4.32 -3.30
C ILE A 8 7.13 -2.79 -3.29
N THR A 9 8.12 -2.08 -2.72
CA THR A 9 8.11 -0.61 -2.68
C THR A 9 8.21 0.01 -4.07
N ASP A 10 9.05 -0.55 -4.95
CA ASP A 10 9.19 -0.07 -6.33
C ASP A 10 7.89 -0.29 -7.12
N ARG A 11 7.24 -1.45 -6.93
CA ARG A 11 5.93 -1.73 -7.52
C ARG A 11 4.86 -0.78 -6.99
N LEU A 12 4.87 -0.47 -5.69
CA LEU A 12 3.96 0.51 -5.08
C LEU A 12 4.17 1.90 -5.70
N ALA A 13 5.42 2.33 -5.85
CA ALA A 13 5.76 3.63 -6.44
C ALA A 13 5.28 3.74 -7.89
N ALA A 14 5.49 2.70 -8.70
CA ALA A 14 5.00 2.67 -10.09
C ALA A 14 3.47 2.74 -10.17
N LEU A 15 2.77 2.03 -9.28
CA LEU A 15 1.30 2.08 -9.21
C LEU A 15 0.79 3.46 -8.77
N LEU A 16 1.46 4.11 -7.82
CA LEU A 16 1.10 5.46 -7.39
C LEU A 16 1.32 6.50 -8.49
N ASP A 17 2.39 6.37 -9.27
CA ASP A 17 2.70 7.29 -10.37
C ASP A 17 1.64 7.20 -11.48
N GLU A 18 1.21 5.99 -11.84
CA GLU A 18 0.13 5.77 -12.81
C GLU A 18 -1.23 6.29 -12.30
N GLU A 19 -1.53 6.11 -11.01
CA GLU A 19 -2.72 6.69 -10.38
C GLU A 19 -2.70 8.22 -10.43
N HIS A 20 -1.55 8.81 -10.10
CA HIS A 20 -1.37 10.27 -10.11
C HIS A 20 -1.52 10.85 -11.53
N ASP A 21 -0.96 10.18 -12.54
CA ASP A 21 -1.12 10.58 -13.95
C ASP A 21 -2.59 10.50 -14.38
N LEU A 22 -3.29 9.41 -14.03
CA LEU A 22 -4.72 9.28 -14.31
C LEU A 22 -5.55 10.38 -13.62
N ARG A 23 -5.31 10.67 -12.33
CA ARG A 23 -5.98 11.77 -11.61
C ARG A 23 -5.68 13.13 -12.24
N THR A 24 -4.42 13.36 -12.63
CA THR A 24 -4.00 14.60 -13.28
C THR A 24 -4.73 14.79 -14.61
N ARG A 25 -4.78 13.75 -15.45
CA ARG A 25 -5.54 13.76 -16.71
C ARG A 25 -7.03 14.02 -16.50
N ALA A 26 -7.63 13.42 -15.47
CA ALA A 26 -9.03 13.66 -15.10
C ALA A 26 -9.31 15.14 -14.79
N MET A 27 -8.39 15.79 -14.07
CA MET A 27 -8.48 17.21 -13.72
C MET A 27 -8.31 18.11 -14.95
N HIS A 28 -7.40 17.76 -15.86
CA HIS A 28 -7.14 18.55 -17.07
C HIS A 28 -8.23 18.42 -18.13
N HIS A 29 -8.88 17.26 -18.25
CA HIS A 29 -9.85 17.01 -19.32
C HIS A 29 -11.23 17.66 -19.10
N GLY A 30 -11.48 18.33 -17.97
CA GLY A 30 -12.71 19.09 -17.69
C GLY A 30 -14.01 18.26 -17.58
N GLY A 31 -14.01 17.02 -18.07
CA GLY A 31 -15.10 16.04 -18.02
C GLY A 31 -14.85 14.84 -17.09
N GLY A 32 -13.72 14.83 -16.36
CA GLY A 32 -13.33 13.71 -15.49
C GLY A 32 -12.81 12.49 -16.25
N LEU A 33 -12.62 11.38 -15.53
CA LEU A 33 -12.20 10.09 -16.10
C LEU A 33 -13.35 9.46 -16.91
N SER A 34 -13.00 8.86 -18.04
CA SER A 34 -13.90 7.93 -18.73
C SER A 34 -14.19 6.69 -17.87
N ARG A 35 -15.24 5.94 -18.21
CA ARG A 35 -15.58 4.68 -17.52
C ARG A 35 -14.42 3.68 -17.51
N ASP A 36 -13.67 3.61 -18.60
CA ASP A 36 -12.52 2.70 -18.71
C ASP A 36 -11.36 3.14 -17.82
N GLU A 37 -11.11 4.45 -17.73
CA GLU A 37 -10.07 4.99 -16.84
C GLU A 37 -10.49 4.88 -15.37
N GLN A 38 -11.77 5.04 -15.04
CA GLN A 38 -12.30 4.75 -13.71
C GLN A 38 -12.12 3.27 -13.33
N ALA A 39 -12.42 2.34 -14.25
CA ALA A 39 -12.21 0.92 -14.01
C ALA A 39 -10.72 0.58 -13.78
N ARG A 40 -9.82 1.23 -14.53
CA ARG A 40 -8.37 1.12 -14.32
C ARG A 40 -7.96 1.68 -12.96
N LEU A 41 -8.44 2.87 -12.59
CA LEU A 41 -8.15 3.50 -11.31
C LEU A 41 -8.58 2.60 -10.15
N THR A 42 -9.81 2.06 -10.18
CA THR A 42 -10.30 1.12 -9.15
C THR A 42 -9.44 -0.13 -9.06
N LYS A 43 -8.95 -0.64 -10.20
CA LYS A 43 -8.03 -1.78 -10.20
C LYS A 43 -6.69 -1.42 -9.55
N LEU A 44 -6.11 -0.27 -9.89
CA LEU A 44 -4.88 0.22 -9.27
C LEU A 44 -5.03 0.41 -7.75
N GLU A 45 -6.13 1.04 -7.31
CA GLU A 45 -6.45 1.23 -5.89
C GLU A 45 -6.56 -0.12 -5.15
N SER A 46 -7.18 -1.13 -5.77
CA SER A 46 -7.27 -2.47 -5.19
C SER A 46 -5.93 -3.19 -5.10
N GLU A 47 -5.05 -3.01 -6.09
CA GLU A 47 -3.69 -3.57 -6.06
C GLU A 47 -2.83 -2.87 -4.98
N LEU A 48 -2.96 -1.54 -4.86
CA LEU A 48 -2.29 -0.75 -3.82
C LEU A 48 -2.74 -1.19 -2.42
N ASP A 49 -4.04 -1.41 -2.18
CA ASP A 49 -4.55 -1.89 -0.90
C ASP A 49 -3.96 -3.27 -0.53
N ALA A 50 -3.94 -4.20 -1.50
CA ALA A 50 -3.39 -5.53 -1.28
C ALA A 50 -1.91 -5.47 -0.89
N VAL A 51 -1.12 -4.63 -1.57
CA VAL A 51 0.30 -4.43 -1.27
C VAL A 51 0.49 -3.76 0.10
N PHE A 52 -0.30 -2.73 0.40
CA PHE A 52 -0.23 -2.02 1.68
C PHE A 52 -0.60 -2.93 2.85
N ARG A 53 -1.61 -3.81 2.69
CA ARG A 53 -1.97 -4.81 3.69
C ARG A 53 -0.85 -5.81 3.95
N LEU A 54 -0.15 -6.27 2.92
CA LEU A 54 1.01 -7.15 3.10
C LEU A 54 2.16 -6.46 3.86
N LEU A 55 2.43 -5.19 3.54
CA LEU A 55 3.45 -4.40 4.23
C LEU A 55 3.07 -4.19 5.70
N GLN A 56 1.83 -3.80 5.96
CA GLN A 56 1.31 -3.58 7.31
C GLN A 56 1.24 -4.87 8.12
N GLN A 57 0.88 -6.00 7.51
CA GLN A 57 0.90 -7.31 8.16
C GLN A 57 2.32 -7.67 8.61
N ARG A 58 3.33 -7.45 7.74
CA ARG A 58 4.73 -7.67 8.10
C ARG A 58 5.17 -6.76 9.25
N ARG A 59 4.74 -5.50 9.24
CA ARG A 59 5.06 -4.54 10.31
C ARG A 59 4.39 -4.93 11.64
N ALA A 60 3.13 -5.37 11.60
CA ALA A 60 2.44 -5.88 12.78
C ALA A 60 3.17 -7.09 13.34
N LEU A 61 3.53 -8.07 12.50
CA LEU A 61 4.29 -9.25 12.93
C LEU A 61 5.66 -8.88 13.53
N ALA A 62 6.36 -7.89 12.97
CA ALA A 62 7.62 -7.41 13.52
C ALA A 62 7.43 -6.70 14.89
N VAL A 63 6.31 -6.00 15.10
CA VAL A 63 5.96 -5.36 16.38
C VAL A 63 5.48 -6.38 17.42
N PHE A 64 4.94 -7.52 17.00
CA PHE A 64 4.59 -8.61 17.93
C PHE A 64 5.78 -9.54 18.26
N ASP A 65 6.78 -9.61 17.38
CA ASP A 65 8.03 -10.35 17.59
C ASP A 65 9.03 -9.55 18.48
N ASP A 66 8.96 -8.22 18.43
CA ASP A 66 9.57 -7.30 19.40
C ASP A 66 8.59 -7.12 20.59
N GLY A 67 8.47 -8.16 21.41
CA GLY A 67 7.40 -8.30 22.41
C GLY A 67 7.30 -7.14 23.42
N PRO A 68 6.18 -7.02 24.15
CA PRO A 68 6.24 -6.39 25.46
C PRO A 68 7.07 -7.30 26.38
N ASP A 69 8.37 -7.05 26.47
CA ASP A 69 9.17 -7.46 27.64
C ASP A 69 8.77 -6.58 28.84
N ASP A 70 7.48 -6.55 29.17
CA ASP A 70 6.95 -5.75 30.27
C ASP A 70 5.60 -6.28 30.75
N THR A 71 5.55 -7.57 31.08
CA THR A 71 4.74 -8.08 32.20
C THR A 71 5.43 -9.28 32.82
N ALA A 72 6.68 -9.10 33.23
CA ALA A 72 7.21 -9.88 34.34
C ALA A 72 6.58 -9.31 35.62
N ASP A 73 5.91 -10.19 36.36
CA ASP A 73 5.69 -10.06 37.80
C ASP A 73 4.66 -9.01 38.28
N ALA A 74 3.39 -9.41 38.27
CA ALA A 74 2.43 -8.97 39.29
C ALA A 74 1.97 -10.19 40.09
N SER A 75 2.93 -10.84 40.76
CA SER A 75 2.68 -11.70 41.93
C SER A 75 3.17 -10.96 43.18
N ASN A 76 2.31 -10.11 43.76
CA ASN A 76 2.26 -9.85 45.21
C ASN A 76 0.99 -9.10 45.61
#